data_AF-A0A3D3HE49-F1
#
_entry.id   AF-A0A3D3HE49-F1
#
_cell.length_a   1.000
_cell.length_b   1.000
_cell.length_c   1.000
_cell.angle_alpha   90.00
_cell.angle_beta   90.00
_cell.angle_gamma   90.00
#
_symmetry.space_group_name_H-M   'P 1'
#
loop_
_entity.id
_entity.type
_entity.pdbx_description
1 polymer ?
#
loop_
_entity_poly.entity_id
_entity_poly.type
_entity_poly.pdbx_seq_one_letter_code
_entity_poly.pdbx_strand_id
1 'polypeptide(L)'
;MYPIYKINRFKPAVKKQLISEIKEVAETVSETDEAVGKIKISKRDGKITRKIIDIYSGKKFSLEYAPDVIVTETKNYILKYPLRCLFEKEDDYFVIQSEMLGIIGTGLTEDEAEKSFTEEFDFICNRLKTLDDNSLTNHNRLIKNILTQIIDRIEEK
;
A
#
# COMPACT_ATOMS: atom_id res chain seq x y z
N MET A 1 -18.55 -24.42 -34.62
CA MET A 1 -17.73 -23.39 -33.95
C MET A 1 -16.56 -24.12 -33.28
N TYR A 2 -15.33 -23.99 -33.79
CA TYR A 2 -14.17 -24.69 -33.25
C TYR A 2 -13.30 -23.72 -32.44
N PRO A 3 -12.71 -24.13 -31.31
CA PRO A 3 -11.88 -23.25 -30.50
C PRO A 3 -10.59 -22.88 -31.24
N ILE A 4 -10.25 -21.58 -31.20
CA ILE A 4 -9.13 -20.95 -31.94
C ILE A 4 -7.75 -21.28 -31.33
N TYR A 5 -7.72 -21.94 -30.16
CA TYR A 5 -6.48 -22.33 -29.50
C TYR A 5 -6.55 -23.74 -28.93
N LYS A 6 -5.38 -24.39 -28.90
CA LYS A 6 -5.18 -25.75 -28.38
C LYS A 6 -4.51 -25.66 -27.01
N ILE A 7 -5.18 -26.15 -25.97
CA ILE A 7 -4.62 -26.22 -24.62
C ILE A 7 -3.50 -27.26 -24.62
N ASN A 8 -2.25 -26.80 -24.57
CA ASN A 8 -1.09 -27.67 -24.40
C ASN A 8 -0.96 -28.08 -22.94
N ARG A 9 -1.20 -29.36 -22.65
CA ARG A 9 -1.00 -29.91 -21.31
C ARG A 9 0.50 -30.09 -21.07
N PHE A 10 0.98 -29.63 -19.93
CA PHE A 10 2.36 -29.86 -19.52
C PHE A 10 2.65 -31.36 -19.41
N LYS A 11 3.87 -31.75 -19.81
CA LYS A 11 4.36 -33.12 -19.59
C LYS A 11 4.42 -33.37 -18.07
N PRO A 12 4.09 -34.59 -17.59
CA PRO A 12 4.03 -34.90 -16.16
C PRO A 12 5.30 -34.55 -15.37
N ALA A 13 6.47 -34.69 -16.00
CA ALA A 13 7.76 -34.33 -15.39
C ALA A 13 7.89 -32.83 -15.11
N VAL A 14 7.47 -31.98 -16.06
CA VAL A 14 7.49 -30.51 -15.92
C VAL A 14 6.45 -30.07 -14.89
N LYS A 15 5.28 -30.72 -14.88
CA LYS A 15 4.23 -30.43 -13.90
C LYS A 15 4.72 -30.66 -12.45
N LYS A 16 5.54 -31.68 -12.21
CA LYS A 16 6.13 -31.93 -10.88
C LYS A 16 7.16 -30.88 -10.48
N GLN A 17 7.91 -30.32 -11.42
CA GLN A 17 8.89 -29.26 -11.15
C GLN A 17 8.24 -27.90 -10.87
N LEU A 18 7.00 -27.69 -11.32
CA LEU A 18 6.22 -26.46 -11.09
C LEU A 18 5.43 -26.49 -9.77
N ILE A 19 5.45 -27.60 -9.03
CA ILE A 19 4.80 -27.73 -7.73
C ILE A 19 5.88 -27.50 -6.67
N SER A 20 5.88 -26.32 -6.03
CA SER A 20 6.73 -26.07 -4.85
C SER A 20 6.05 -26.62 -3.60
N GLU A 21 6.77 -27.41 -2.80
CA GLU A 21 6.29 -27.85 -1.50
C GLU A 21 6.21 -26.66 -0.54
N ILE A 22 5.00 -26.37 -0.05
CA ILE A 22 4.81 -25.38 1.01
C ILE A 22 5.32 -26.05 2.30
N LYS A 23 6.49 -25.63 2.77
CA LYS A 23 7.00 -26.05 4.08
C LYS A 23 6.28 -25.25 5.16
N GLU A 24 5.53 -25.91 6.03
CA GLU A 24 5.00 -25.28 7.24
C GLU A 24 6.18 -24.93 8.15
N VAL A 25 6.46 -23.63 8.28
CA VAL A 25 7.42 -23.11 9.26
C VAL A 25 6.67 -23.03 10.59
N ALA A 26 7.11 -23.80 11.57
CA ALA A 26 6.56 -23.76 12.91
C ALA A 26 6.78 -22.35 13.51
N GLU A 27 5.68 -21.69 13.87
CA GLU A 27 5.68 -20.37 14.50
C GLU A 27 6.36 -20.47 15.89
N THR A 28 7.60 -19.99 15.98
CA THR A 28 8.19 -19.65 17.28
C THR A 28 7.66 -18.28 17.69
N VAL A 29 6.66 -18.26 18.57
CA VAL A 29 6.17 -17.05 19.22
C VAL A 29 7.27 -16.50 20.13
N SER A 30 7.97 -15.45 19.69
CA SER A 30 8.79 -14.62 20.57
C SER A 30 7.96 -13.42 21.02
N GLU A 31 7.66 -13.38 22.32
CA GLU A 31 7.05 -12.26 23.01
C GLU A 31 7.95 -11.02 22.91
N THR A 32 7.49 -10.00 22.16
CA THR A 32 7.46 -8.57 22.50
C THR A 32 7.31 -7.76 21.20
N ASP A 33 6.07 -7.66 20.70
CA ASP A 33 5.75 -6.67 19.66
C ASP A 33 5.29 -5.39 20.34
N GLU A 34 6.21 -4.45 20.54
CA GLU A 34 5.90 -3.10 20.97
C GLU A 34 5.18 -2.34 19.84
N ALA A 35 3.84 -2.40 19.83
CA ALA A 35 3.00 -1.62 18.94
C ALA A 35 2.85 -0.18 19.46
N VAL A 36 3.43 0.79 18.75
CA VAL A 36 3.30 2.22 19.10
C VAL A 36 2.09 2.83 18.36
N GLY A 37 0.91 2.85 19.02
CA GLY A 37 -0.32 3.41 18.46
C GLY A 37 -0.62 4.85 18.91
N LYS A 38 -1.03 5.73 17.98
CA LYS A 38 -1.60 7.06 18.31
C LYS A 38 -3.05 6.92 18.79
N ILE A 39 -3.33 7.38 20.01
CA ILE A 39 -4.67 7.32 20.63
C ILE A 39 -5.50 8.55 20.21
N LYS A 40 -6.63 8.35 19.52
CA LYS A 40 -7.64 9.41 19.31
C LYS A 40 -8.60 9.45 20.51
N ILE A 41 -8.41 10.41 21.40
CA ILE A 41 -9.29 10.62 22.56
C ILE A 41 -10.46 11.50 22.13
N SER A 42 -11.69 10.97 22.14
CA SER A 42 -12.91 11.77 21.98
C SER A 42 -13.74 11.79 23.26
N LYS A 43 -14.03 12.99 23.77
CA LYS A 43 -14.90 13.23 24.93
C LYS A 43 -16.29 13.64 24.44
N ARG A 44 -17.32 12.84 24.76
CA ARG A 44 -18.70 13.31 24.84
C ARG A 44 -19.32 12.80 26.14
N ASP A 45 -19.85 13.74 26.91
CA ASP A 45 -20.75 13.54 28.06
C ASP A 45 -20.27 12.48 29.07
N GLY A 46 -19.09 12.71 29.66
CA GLY A 46 -18.56 11.93 30.80
C GLY A 46 -18.10 10.50 30.49
N LYS A 47 -18.38 9.94 29.30
CA LYS A 47 -17.98 8.59 28.92
C LYS A 47 -16.80 8.63 27.95
N ILE A 48 -15.62 8.25 28.43
CA ILE A 48 -14.43 8.07 27.60
C ILE A 48 -14.63 6.79 26.78
N THR A 49 -14.89 6.94 25.48
CA THR A 49 -14.89 5.82 24.54
C THR A 49 -13.54 5.75 23.85
N ARG A 50 -12.75 4.72 24.21
CA ARG A 50 -11.50 4.40 23.50
C ARG A 50 -11.88 3.61 22.25
N LYS A 51 -11.89 4.25 21.08
CA LYS A 51 -11.93 3.52 19.81
C LYS A 51 -10.48 3.25 19.42
N ILE A 52 -10.09 1.98 19.48
CA ILE A 52 -8.92 1.49 18.77
C ILE A 52 -9.29 1.63 17.28
N ILE A 53 -8.62 2.53 16.56
CA ILE A 53 -8.63 2.49 15.11
C ILE A 53 -7.65 1.38 14.78
N ASP A 54 -8.20 0.18 14.72
CA ASP A 54 -7.49 -1.05 14.46
C ASP A 54 -7.07 -1.02 12.99
N ILE A 55 -5.84 -0.63 12.72
CA ILE A 55 -5.18 -0.91 11.44
C ILE A 55 -3.75 -1.30 11.80
N TYR A 56 -3.32 -2.41 11.22
CA TYR A 56 -2.06 -3.15 11.44
C TYR A 56 -2.12 -4.25 12.50
N SER A 57 -3.04 -5.19 12.29
CA SER A 57 -2.69 -6.60 12.51
C SER A 57 -3.34 -7.45 11.44
N GLY A 58 -2.52 -7.95 10.51
CA GLY A 58 -3.00 -8.75 9.40
C GLY A 58 -1.90 -9.21 8.45
N LYS A 59 -0.83 -9.81 9.01
CA LYS A 59 0.29 -10.48 8.32
C LYS A 59 1.28 -9.54 7.62
N LYS A 60 2.39 -9.21 8.32
CA LYS A 60 3.64 -8.68 7.75
C LYS A 60 4.38 -9.71 6.85
N PHE A 61 3.63 -10.50 6.08
CA PHE A 61 4.11 -11.53 5.14
C PHE A 61 3.32 -11.52 3.81
N SER A 62 2.54 -10.46 3.55
CA SER A 62 1.87 -10.26 2.27
C SER A 62 2.85 -9.61 1.28
N LEU A 63 3.01 -10.18 0.08
CA LEU A 63 3.73 -9.53 -1.04
C LEU A 63 3.06 -8.22 -1.51
N GLU A 64 1.88 -7.90 -0.99
CA GLU A 64 1.06 -6.79 -1.46
C GLU A 64 0.91 -5.74 -0.35
N TYR A 65 1.40 -4.52 -0.62
CA TYR A 65 1.10 -3.32 0.17
C TYR A 65 -0.13 -2.63 -0.42
N ALA A 66 -1.21 -2.50 0.36
CA ALA A 66 -2.49 -1.99 -0.14
C ALA A 66 -3.21 -1.09 0.89
N PRO A 67 -2.70 0.12 1.16
CA PRO A 67 -3.29 1.00 2.17
C PRO A 67 -4.65 1.54 1.74
N ASP A 68 -5.61 1.55 2.69
CA ASP A 68 -6.86 2.32 2.61
C ASP A 68 -6.68 3.77 3.05
N VAL A 69 -5.63 4.03 3.85
CA VAL A 69 -5.32 5.34 4.40
C VAL A 69 -3.82 5.59 4.25
N ILE A 70 -3.47 6.72 3.63
CA ILE A 70 -2.07 7.17 3.54
C ILE A 70 -1.84 8.22 4.62
N VAL A 71 -0.97 7.90 5.57
CA VAL A 71 -0.69 8.72 6.75
C VAL A 71 0.61 9.48 6.53
N THR A 72 0.55 10.81 6.51
CA THR A 72 1.74 11.68 6.40
C THR A 72 1.94 12.43 7.72
N GLU A 73 2.98 13.24 7.86
CA GLU A 73 3.19 14.01 9.09
C GLU A 73 2.05 14.99 9.39
N THR A 74 1.52 15.64 8.36
CA THR A 74 0.57 16.75 8.47
C THR A 74 -0.87 16.39 8.11
N LYS A 75 -1.09 15.32 7.33
CA LYS A 75 -2.39 14.97 6.76
C LYS A 75 -2.61 13.46 6.77
N ASN A 76 -3.87 13.06 6.72
CA ASN A 76 -4.28 11.69 6.40
C ASN A 76 -5.14 11.72 5.14
N TYR A 77 -4.76 10.94 4.13
CA TYR A 77 -5.55 10.76 2.91
C TYR A 77 -6.39 9.49 3.06
N ILE A 78 -7.71 9.64 3.15
CA ILE A 78 -8.64 8.52 3.16
C ILE A 78 -8.98 8.17 1.72
N LEU A 79 -8.71 6.93 1.31
CA LEU A 79 -8.95 6.47 -0.04
C LEU A 79 -10.33 5.80 -0.15
N LYS A 80 -10.96 5.88 -1.32
CA LYS A 80 -12.22 5.19 -1.62
C LYS A 80 -12.04 3.67 -1.72
N TYR A 81 -10.85 3.25 -2.13
CA TYR A 81 -10.46 1.85 -2.32
C TYR A 81 -8.97 1.70 -1.96
N PRO A 82 -8.53 0.50 -1.53
CA PRO A 82 -7.13 0.26 -1.21
C PRO A 82 -6.22 0.51 -2.42
N LEU A 83 -5.16 1.30 -2.22
CA LEU A 83 -4.16 1.56 -3.26
C LEU A 83 -3.19 0.39 -3.36
N ARG A 84 -3.40 -0.49 -4.35
CA ARG A 84 -2.49 -1.62 -4.57
C ARG A 84 -1.12 -1.12 -5.03
N CYS A 85 -0.10 -1.52 -4.30
CA CYS A 85 1.30 -1.29 -4.62
C CYS A 85 2.05 -2.61 -4.66
N LEU A 86 3.08 -2.65 -5.50
CA LEU A 86 4.11 -3.65 -5.43
C LEU A 86 4.91 -3.41 -4.14
N PHE A 87 5.17 -4.48 -3.39
CA PHE A 87 6.07 -4.44 -2.24
C PHE A 87 7.12 -5.54 -2.37
N GLU A 88 8.37 -5.14 -2.52
CA GLU A 88 9.49 -6.04 -2.76
C GLU A 88 10.64 -5.76 -1.80
N LYS A 89 11.40 -6.80 -1.49
CA LYS A 89 12.69 -6.70 -0.84
C LYS A 89 13.78 -7.00 -1.87
N GLU A 90 14.62 -6.03 -2.15
CA GLU A 90 15.77 -6.15 -3.03
C GLU A 90 17.03 -6.12 -2.17
N ASP A 91 17.74 -7.26 -2.07
CA ASP A 91 18.95 -7.47 -1.26
C ASP A 91 18.87 -6.87 0.18
N ASP A 92 19.27 -5.61 0.31
CA ASP A 92 19.42 -4.86 1.56
C ASP A 92 18.39 -3.72 1.74
N TYR A 93 17.42 -3.55 0.83
CA TYR A 93 16.39 -2.51 0.93
C TYR A 93 15.00 -3.01 0.52
N PHE A 94 13.99 -2.26 0.94
CA PHE A 94 12.59 -2.46 0.62
C PHE A 94 12.14 -1.41 -0.41
N VAL A 95 11.24 -1.83 -1.30
CA VAL A 95 10.66 -1.00 -2.36
C VAL A 95 9.15 -1.11 -2.30
N ILE A 96 8.48 0.03 -2.20
CA ILE A 96 7.03 0.16 -2.40
C ILE A 96 6.80 0.96 -3.67
N GLN A 97 6.09 0.39 -4.64
CA GLN A 97 5.84 1.06 -5.92
C GLN A 97 4.36 1.05 -6.29
N SER A 98 3.83 2.22 -6.64
CA SER A 98 2.55 2.37 -7.31
C SER A 98 2.79 2.77 -8.77
N GLU A 99 2.83 1.79 -9.67
CA GLU A 99 3.01 2.02 -11.10
C GLU A 99 1.96 2.98 -11.67
N MET A 100 0.69 2.83 -11.24
CA MET A 100 -0.43 3.66 -11.68
C MET A 100 -0.19 5.16 -11.43
N LEU A 101 0.51 5.49 -10.34
CA LEU A 101 0.76 6.87 -9.92
C LEU A 101 2.20 7.32 -10.22
N GLY A 102 3.07 6.41 -10.67
CA GLY A 102 4.49 6.67 -10.85
C GLY A 102 5.23 6.99 -9.54
N ILE A 103 4.79 6.40 -8.42
CA ILE A 103 5.33 6.67 -7.09
C ILE A 103 6.18 5.48 -6.65
N ILE A 104 7.36 5.76 -6.11
CA ILE A 104 8.24 4.77 -5.51
C ILE A 104 8.72 5.29 -4.15
N GLY A 105 8.70 4.42 -3.14
CA GLY A 105 9.33 4.65 -1.84
C GLY A 105 10.32 3.54 -1.55
N THR A 106 11.46 3.90 -0.97
CA THR A 106 12.52 2.95 -0.63
C THR A 106 13.05 3.17 0.77
N GLY A 107 13.61 2.13 1.38
CA GLY A 107 14.17 2.20 2.73
C GLY A 107 14.93 0.94 3.11
N LEU A 108 15.81 1.03 4.10
CA LEU A 108 16.51 -0.15 4.65
C LEU A 108 15.57 -1.02 5.50
N THR A 109 14.45 -0.43 5.94
CA THR A 109 13.37 -1.10 6.65
C THR A 109 12.03 -0.86 5.95
N GLU A 110 11.03 -1.70 6.24
CA GLU A 110 9.67 -1.53 5.72
C GLU A 110 9.10 -0.16 6.12
N ASP A 111 9.30 0.26 7.37
CA ASP A 111 8.84 1.54 7.90
C ASP A 111 9.49 2.74 7.17
N GLU A 112 10.77 2.63 6.81
CA GLU A 112 11.45 3.65 6.02
C GLU A 112 10.90 3.73 4.59
N ALA A 113 10.65 2.58 3.96
CA ALA A 113 10.07 2.53 2.62
C ALA A 113 8.63 3.07 2.61
N GLU A 114 7.82 2.74 3.61
CA GLU A 114 6.47 3.28 3.80
C GLU A 114 6.50 4.78 4.01
N LYS A 115 7.41 5.27 4.88
CA LYS A 115 7.60 6.70 5.10
C LYS A 115 7.95 7.41 3.80
N SER A 116 8.98 6.94 3.09
CA SER A 116 9.40 7.48 1.79
C SER A 116 8.25 7.50 0.78
N PHE A 117 7.48 6.41 0.68
CA PHE A 117 6.32 6.33 -0.21
C PHE A 117 5.22 7.34 0.14
N THR A 118 4.90 7.49 1.42
CA THR A 118 3.84 8.42 1.88
C THR A 118 4.22 9.88 1.67
N GLU A 119 5.51 10.23 1.81
CA GLU A 119 6.04 11.56 1.54
C GLU A 119 5.97 11.90 0.05
N GLU A 120 6.38 10.98 -0.82
CA GLU A 120 6.25 11.14 -2.27
C GLU A 120 4.79 11.27 -2.72
N PHE A 121 3.89 10.48 -2.13
CA PHE A 121 2.46 10.61 -2.37
C PHE A 121 1.93 12.00 -2.00
N ASP A 122 2.31 12.52 -0.83
CA ASP A 122 1.92 13.87 -0.41
C ASP A 122 2.44 14.94 -1.39
N PHE A 123 3.72 14.84 -1.74
CA PHE A 123 4.38 15.76 -2.66
C PHE A 123 3.66 15.81 -4.00
N ILE A 124 3.41 14.66 -4.62
CA ILE A 124 2.74 14.58 -5.93
C ILE A 124 1.30 15.06 -5.85
N CYS A 125 0.56 14.67 -4.81
CA CYS A 125 -0.81 15.14 -4.61
C CYS A 125 -0.86 16.67 -4.49
N ASN A 126 0.01 17.28 -3.68
CA ASN A 126 0.07 18.73 -3.52
C ASN A 126 0.55 19.43 -4.80
N ARG A 127 1.57 18.88 -5.48
CA ARG A 127 2.13 19.44 -6.71
C ARG A 127 1.14 19.45 -7.85
N LEU A 128 0.43 18.34 -8.07
CA LEU A 128 -0.53 18.25 -9.18
C LEU A 128 -1.82 19.04 -8.91
N LYS A 129 -2.22 19.19 -7.65
CA LYS A 129 -3.37 20.05 -7.28
C LYS A 129 -3.10 21.54 -7.49
N THR A 130 -1.85 21.98 -7.31
CA THR A 130 -1.49 23.41 -7.42
C THR A 130 -1.25 23.86 -8.86
N LEU A 131 -0.97 22.94 -9.79
CA LEU A 131 -0.74 23.24 -11.19
C LEU A 131 -2.04 23.28 -12.00
N ASP A 132 -2.10 24.23 -12.95
CA ASP A 132 -3.18 24.32 -13.93
C ASP A 132 -3.11 23.19 -14.96
N ASP A 133 -4.27 22.68 -15.39
CA ASP A 133 -4.36 21.50 -16.26
C ASP A 133 -3.70 21.73 -17.63
N ASN A 134 -3.66 22.98 -18.11
CA ASN A 134 -3.01 23.33 -19.38
C ASN A 134 -1.48 23.30 -19.29
N SER A 135 -0.93 23.40 -18.07
CA SER A 135 0.51 23.31 -17.82
C SER A 135 1.00 21.88 -17.61
N LEU A 136 0.09 20.91 -17.51
CA LEU A 136 0.40 19.51 -17.28
C LEU A 136 0.53 18.73 -18.59
N THR A 137 1.51 17.83 -18.63
CA THR A 137 1.55 16.78 -19.65
C THR A 137 0.31 15.90 -19.55
N ASN A 138 -0.06 15.22 -20.65
CA ASN A 138 -1.20 14.30 -20.67
C ASN A 138 -1.08 13.23 -19.58
N HIS A 139 0.13 12.74 -19.32
CA HIS A 139 0.40 11.76 -18.26
C HIS A 139 0.12 12.32 -16.86
N ASN A 140 0.64 13.51 -16.53
CA ASN A 140 0.41 14.11 -15.22
C ASN A 140 -1.04 14.53 -15.00
N ARG A 141 -1.75 14.90 -16.08
CA ARG A 141 -3.20 15.16 -16.02
C ARG A 141 -3.98 13.88 -15.71
N LEU A 142 -3.59 12.75 -16.31
CA LEU A 142 -4.15 11.44 -15.98
C LEU A 142 -3.91 11.09 -14.51
N ILE A 143 -2.68 11.22 -14.01
CA ILE A 143 -2.35 10.97 -12.60
C ILE A 143 -3.18 11.88 -11.68
N LYS A 144 -3.27 13.18 -11.97
CA LYS A 144 -4.08 14.14 -11.20
C LYS A 144 -5.55 13.71 -11.14
N ASN A 145 -6.11 13.26 -12.26
CA ASN A 145 -7.48 12.76 -12.31
C ASN A 145 -7.64 11.48 -11.48
N ILE A 146 -6.72 10.54 -11.58
CA ILE A 146 -6.73 9.30 -10.77
C ILE A 146 -6.68 9.65 -9.29
N LEU A 147 -5.74 10.50 -8.86
CA LEU A 147 -5.62 10.96 -7.46
C LEU A 147 -6.93 11.57 -6.94
N THR A 148 -7.55 12.42 -7.76
CA THR A 148 -8.84 13.05 -7.41
C THR A 148 -9.97 12.02 -7.30
N GLN A 149 -9.93 10.95 -8.08
CA GLN A 149 -10.94 9.89 -8.02
C GLN A 149 -10.72 8.93 -6.86
N ILE A 150 -9.47 8.58 -6.52
CA ILE A 150 -9.17 7.61 -5.45
C ILE A 150 -9.24 8.22 -4.06
N ILE A 151 -8.96 9.52 -3.90
CA ILE A 151 -9.06 10.19 -2.60
C ILE A 151 -10.52 10.49 -2.30
N ASP A 152 -11.02 9.99 -1.16
CA ASP A 152 -12.35 10.30 -0.64
C ASP A 152 -12.33 11.65 0.09
N ARG A 153 -11.45 11.77 1.08
CA ARG A 153 -11.28 12.98 1.89
C ARG A 153 -9.88 13.10 2.46
N ILE A 154 -9.54 14.31 2.88
CA ILE A 154 -8.27 14.64 3.52
C ILE A 154 -8.58 15.15 4.92
N GLU A 155 -7.94 14.56 5.92
CA GLU A 155 -8.03 15.00 7.32
C GLU A 155 -6.69 15.64 7.71
N GLU A 156 -6.71 16.94 8.06
CA GLU A 156 -5.53 17.63 8.60
C GLU A 156 -5.33 17.27 10.08
N LYS A 157 -4.08 17.27 10.53
CA LYS A 157 -3.68 16.94 11.91
C LYS A 157 -3.62 18.14 12.83
#